data_AF-C1FGL7-F1
#
_entry.id   AF-C1FGL7-F1
#
_cell.length_a   1.000
_cell.length_b   1.000
_cell.length_c   1.000
_cell.angle_alpha   90.00
_cell.angle_beta   90.00
_cell.angle_gamma   90.00
#
_symmetry.space_group_name_H-M   'P 1'
#
loop_
_entity.id
_entity.type
_entity.pdbx_description
1 polymer ?
#
loop_
_entity_poly.entity_id
_entity_poly.type
_entity_poly.pdbx_seq_one_letter_code
_entity_poly.pdbx_strand_id
1 'polypeptide(L)'
;MVSWEDSKSPKPGDLDGIGADKFVEFFRQASPYIVNHHGSVMVVVIPGEVFVAKDILQGIVQDVALLQSLGVRVVLVLGSNKQVEEGLVDRGIGSEVVDGYRVTTPEALEVAMEAAGRNSVLTQALLSRGINVAVTRRHGDRGNDASNGAGSATGVSGNFIQAKRRGVVKGIDFQYTGDVVSVDVNAVRARLEMGDVVLLSSLGFNAAGEVLNCQAYDVAVSVAVDLRADKLVSYLSPADMPRDATTGTRMKYMPLSVAEEYIIDIARHGAWSAETMEAVGGTAEALPLPPPAGQSDADGWMLDSWRWLRTDGGDGMDNPFSVGSSPWQRLTERGLQWRVEGCPQEVCAAVFSCKAGVRRAHLVDYTVPGALLLELYTYDGVGAMVSRDRYEGTRPAKPGDWIHIKSILQPLAREGTTVQMTDEALIAEVSKGNFSVMERDGKVIACAALRRYEWNESNNVAAFAVRPGYRNEGRGDQLLQYLESRARGAGIEKLFLLTTRTADWFVERGFIHAGAAIDSPLLPPGKQAQEGRNSQLYIRTLKD
;
A
#
# COMPACT_ATOMS: atom_id res chain seq x y z
N MET A 1 -54.28 4.19 16.37
CA MET A 1 -53.18 4.59 15.46
C MET A 1 -52.48 5.76 16.16
N VAL A 2 -51.52 5.45 17.03
CA VAL A 2 -50.83 6.47 17.84
C VAL A 2 -49.62 6.92 17.02
N SER A 3 -49.64 8.20 16.63
CA SER A 3 -48.52 8.87 15.98
C SER A 3 -47.30 8.83 16.90
N TRP A 4 -46.20 8.25 16.40
CA TRP A 4 -44.88 8.29 17.02
C TRP A 4 -44.14 9.55 16.54
N GLU A 5 -44.73 10.72 16.76
CA GLU A 5 -44.03 11.99 16.67
C GLU A 5 -43.80 12.48 18.09
N ASP A 6 -42.54 12.85 18.37
CA ASP A 6 -42.01 13.31 19.66
C ASP A 6 -41.60 12.25 20.69
N SER A 7 -40.46 11.60 20.44
CA SER A 7 -39.57 11.26 21.55
C SER A 7 -38.10 11.38 21.13
N LYS A 8 -37.28 11.95 22.02
CA LYS A 8 -35.81 12.01 21.95
C LYS A 8 -35.17 10.62 22.12
N SER A 9 -35.75 9.59 21.51
CA SER A 9 -35.19 8.24 21.53
C SER A 9 -34.42 8.01 20.22
N PRO A 10 -33.18 7.48 20.29
CA PRO A 10 -32.41 7.16 19.09
C PRO A 10 -33.20 6.15 18.25
N LYS A 11 -33.14 6.27 16.91
CA LYS A 11 -33.86 5.33 16.04
C LYS A 11 -33.27 3.93 16.24
N PRO A 12 -34.07 2.86 16.12
CA PRO A 12 -33.55 1.50 16.22
C PRO A 12 -32.36 1.29 15.27
N GLY A 13 -31.21 0.89 15.82
CA GLY A 13 -29.98 0.69 15.06
C GLY A 13 -29.04 1.89 14.97
N ASP A 14 -29.42 3.05 15.51
CA ASP A 14 -28.48 4.15 15.70
C ASP A 14 -27.45 3.76 16.78
N LEU A 15 -26.17 3.86 16.43
CA LEU A 15 -25.06 3.76 17.37
C LEU A 15 -24.79 5.15 17.93
N ASP A 16 -24.18 5.24 19.12
CA ASP A 16 -23.85 6.52 19.76
C ASP A 16 -23.07 7.44 18.80
N GLY A 17 -23.73 8.48 18.29
CA GLY A 17 -23.14 9.46 17.36
C GLY A 17 -23.05 9.02 15.89
N ILE A 18 -23.47 7.81 15.52
CA ILE A 18 -23.44 7.29 14.14
C ILE A 18 -24.83 6.77 13.76
N GLY A 19 -25.51 7.49 12.85
CA GLY A 19 -26.80 7.05 12.32
C GLY A 19 -26.69 5.70 11.58
N ALA A 20 -27.71 4.86 11.72
CA ALA A 20 -27.73 3.49 11.18
C ALA A 20 -27.30 3.40 9.70
N ASP A 21 -27.77 4.34 8.86
CA ASP A 21 -27.44 4.39 7.44
C ASP A 21 -25.94 4.58 7.17
N LYS A 22 -25.28 5.45 7.95
CA LYS A 22 -23.84 5.71 7.83
C LYS A 22 -23.02 4.50 8.23
N PHE A 23 -23.44 3.80 9.29
CA PHE A 23 -22.79 2.55 9.70
C PHE A 23 -22.92 1.47 8.62
N VAL A 24 -24.13 1.24 8.10
CA VAL A 24 -24.38 0.24 7.06
C VAL A 24 -23.60 0.57 5.78
N GLU A 25 -23.54 1.84 5.39
CA GLU A 25 -22.74 2.29 4.26
C GLU A 25 -21.25 2.02 4.47
N PHE A 26 -20.68 2.45 5.61
CA PHE A 26 -19.29 2.17 5.97
C PHE A 26 -18.98 0.67 5.94
N PHE A 27 -19.83 -0.14 6.57
CA PHE A 27 -19.62 -1.59 6.64
C PHE A 27 -19.66 -2.25 5.26
N ARG A 28 -20.59 -1.83 4.38
CA ARG A 28 -20.63 -2.29 2.98
C ARG A 28 -19.41 -1.84 2.17
N GLN A 29 -18.87 -0.66 2.44
CA GLN A 29 -17.66 -0.16 1.79
C GLN A 29 -16.40 -0.92 2.25
N ALA A 30 -16.34 -1.27 3.53
CA ALA A 30 -15.23 -1.99 4.16
C ALA A 30 -15.24 -3.50 3.85
N SER A 31 -16.41 -4.12 3.67
CA SER A 31 -16.54 -5.58 3.54
C SER A 31 -15.69 -6.23 2.43
N PRO A 32 -15.49 -5.63 1.23
CA PRO A 32 -14.60 -6.23 0.23
C PRO A 32 -13.15 -6.25 0.69
N TYR A 33 -12.70 -5.26 1.47
CA TYR A 33 -11.35 -5.22 2.01
C TYR A 33 -11.16 -6.27 3.11
N ILE A 34 -12.19 -6.53 3.93
CA ILE A 34 -12.18 -7.64 4.91
C ILE A 34 -11.94 -8.97 4.19
N VAL A 35 -12.68 -9.23 3.12
CA VAL A 35 -12.52 -10.46 2.33
C VAL A 35 -11.13 -10.52 1.67
N ASN A 36 -10.63 -9.41 1.14
CA ASN A 36 -9.33 -9.37 0.45
C ASN A 36 -8.13 -9.50 1.41
N HIS A 37 -8.25 -9.02 2.64
CA HIS A 37 -7.17 -9.10 3.64
C HIS A 37 -7.23 -10.39 4.46
N HIS A 38 -8.35 -11.11 4.46
CA HIS A 38 -8.48 -12.37 5.17
C HIS A 38 -7.41 -13.38 4.74
N GLY A 39 -6.69 -13.94 5.71
CA GLY A 39 -5.58 -14.89 5.50
C GLY A 39 -4.28 -14.26 5.00
N SER A 40 -4.27 -12.96 4.69
CA SER A 40 -3.06 -12.26 4.24
C SER A 40 -2.05 -12.10 5.37
N VAL A 41 -0.76 -12.15 5.03
CA VAL A 41 0.34 -11.95 5.98
C VAL A 41 0.75 -10.48 5.95
N MET A 42 0.65 -9.82 7.10
CA MET A 42 1.06 -8.43 7.28
C MET A 42 2.20 -8.35 8.31
N VAL A 43 3.29 -7.69 7.93
CA VAL A 43 4.37 -7.32 8.85
C VAL A 43 4.13 -5.86 9.23
N VAL A 44 3.94 -5.56 10.52
CA VAL A 44 3.68 -4.22 11.02
C VAL A 44 4.83 -3.79 11.93
N VAL A 45 5.46 -2.67 11.61
CA VAL A 45 6.59 -2.10 12.34
C VAL A 45 6.09 -0.97 13.23
N ILE A 46 6.30 -1.11 14.54
CA ILE A 46 6.02 -0.07 15.53
C ILE A 46 7.35 0.55 15.95
N PRO A 47 7.65 1.81 15.57
CA PRO A 47 8.90 2.46 15.92
C PRO A 47 8.96 2.76 17.44
N GLY A 48 10.17 2.96 17.97
CA GLY A 48 10.37 3.12 19.42
C GLY A 48 9.65 4.33 20.01
N GLU A 49 9.45 5.38 19.21
CA GLU A 49 8.76 6.63 19.56
C GLU A 49 7.32 6.38 20.01
N VAL A 50 6.65 5.40 19.40
CA VAL A 50 5.27 5.03 19.75
C VAL A 50 5.17 4.49 21.17
N PHE A 51 6.20 3.81 21.67
CA PHE A 51 6.20 3.24 23.02
C PHE A 51 6.28 4.29 24.14
N VAL A 52 6.66 5.54 23.81
CA VAL A 52 6.62 6.66 24.75
C VAL A 52 5.18 7.17 24.94
N ALA A 53 4.37 7.14 23.88
CA ALA A 53 2.99 7.61 23.87
C ALA A 53 1.98 6.47 24.12
N LYS A 54 1.67 6.21 25.40
CA LYS A 54 0.82 5.08 25.83
C LYS A 54 -0.53 4.99 25.11
N ASP A 55 -1.21 6.12 24.91
CA ASP A 55 -2.54 6.13 24.26
C ASP A 55 -2.45 5.77 22.78
N ILE A 56 -1.39 6.21 22.09
CA ILE A 56 -1.12 5.87 20.69
C ILE A 56 -0.80 4.38 20.58
N LEU A 57 0.12 3.87 21.42
CA LEU A 57 0.47 2.45 21.46
C LEU A 57 -0.77 1.58 21.72
N GLN A 58 -1.62 1.98 22.67
CA GLN A 58 -2.86 1.27 22.96
C GLN A 58 -3.78 1.21 21.74
N GLY A 59 -4.00 2.32 21.04
CA GLY A 59 -4.83 2.36 19.83
C GLY A 59 -4.28 1.44 18.74
N ILE A 60 -2.97 1.50 18.48
CA ILE A 60 -2.30 0.66 17.47
C ILE A 60 -2.44 -0.83 17.80
N VAL A 61 -2.20 -1.22 19.06
CA VAL A 61 -2.33 -2.64 19.46
C VAL A 61 -3.78 -3.12 19.41
N GLN A 62 -4.75 -2.25 19.71
CA GLN A 62 -6.18 -2.55 19.54
C GLN A 62 -6.54 -2.77 18.07
N ASP A 63 -6.04 -1.93 17.16
CA ASP A 63 -6.25 -2.09 15.72
C ASP A 63 -5.64 -3.41 15.22
N VAL A 64 -4.45 -3.78 15.70
CA VAL A 64 -3.80 -5.06 15.37
C VAL A 64 -4.62 -6.25 15.87
N ALA A 65 -5.13 -6.20 17.10
CA ALA A 65 -6.00 -7.24 17.63
C ALA A 65 -7.27 -7.40 16.78
N LEU A 66 -7.85 -6.28 16.32
CA LEU A 66 -8.98 -6.30 15.39
C LEU A 66 -8.61 -6.94 14.05
N LEU A 67 -7.47 -6.59 13.44
CA LEU A 67 -7.00 -7.21 12.21
C LEU A 67 -6.87 -8.73 12.35
N GLN A 68 -6.27 -9.20 13.44
CA GLN A 68 -6.14 -10.63 13.72
C GLN A 68 -7.51 -11.31 13.82
N SER A 69 -8.50 -10.68 14.46
CA SER A 69 -9.85 -11.24 14.55
C SER A 69 -10.61 -11.29 13.23
N LEU A 70 -10.23 -10.43 12.27
CA LEU A 70 -10.73 -10.44 10.90
C LEU A 70 -9.99 -11.46 10.02
N GLY A 71 -9.12 -12.29 10.61
CA GLY A 71 -8.40 -13.36 9.93
C GLY A 71 -7.08 -12.93 9.28
N VAL A 72 -6.59 -11.72 9.55
CA VAL A 72 -5.26 -11.28 9.08
C VAL A 72 -4.17 -11.92 9.93
N ARG A 73 -3.11 -12.43 9.30
CA ARG A 73 -1.95 -13.00 9.98
C ARG A 73 -0.92 -11.90 10.22
N VAL A 74 -0.67 -11.56 11.48
CA VAL A 74 0.14 -10.39 11.82
C VAL A 74 1.46 -10.76 12.48
N VAL A 75 2.55 -10.23 11.94
CA VAL A 75 3.87 -10.16 12.60
C VAL A 75 4.08 -8.72 13.03
N LEU A 76 4.30 -8.48 14.32
CA LEU A 76 4.66 -7.16 14.86
C LEU A 76 6.17 -7.09 15.10
N VAL A 77 6.81 -6.10 14.50
CA VAL A 77 8.22 -5.77 14.76
C VAL A 77 8.27 -4.55 15.68
N LEU A 78 8.85 -4.71 16.85
CA LEU A 78 8.85 -3.73 17.92
C LEU A 78 10.21 -3.03 17.97
N GLY A 79 10.24 -1.75 17.61
CA GLY A 79 11.40 -0.88 17.78
C GLY A 79 11.61 -0.54 19.26
N SER A 80 12.87 -0.29 19.63
CA SER A 80 13.27 0.06 21.00
C SER A 80 14.22 1.26 21.08
N ASN A 81 14.62 1.83 19.92
CA ASN A 81 15.69 2.85 19.84
C ASN A 81 15.49 4.01 20.82
N LYS A 82 14.26 4.52 20.94
CA LYS A 82 13.93 5.61 21.85
C LYS A 82 14.10 5.24 23.33
N GLN A 83 13.64 4.05 23.73
CA GLN A 83 13.79 3.55 25.11
C GLN A 83 15.24 3.25 25.45
N VAL A 84 16.02 2.77 24.45
CA VAL A 84 17.46 2.57 24.63
C VAL A 84 18.17 3.90 24.85
N GLU A 85 17.87 4.91 24.03
CA GLU A 85 18.46 6.24 24.20
C GLU A 85 18.17 6.84 25.57
N GLU A 86 16.90 6.80 26.02
CA GLU A 86 16.51 7.27 27.35
C GLU A 86 17.25 6.51 28.46
N GLY A 87 17.33 5.18 28.36
CA GLY A 87 18.02 4.36 29.37
C GLY A 87 19.54 4.56 29.41
N LEU A 88 20.17 4.88 28.27
CA LEU A 88 21.60 5.21 28.20
C LEU A 88 21.87 6.57 28.87
N VAL A 89 21.05 7.57 28.55
CA VAL A 89 21.13 8.92 29.14
C VAL A 89 20.94 8.84 30.66
N ASP A 90 19.94 8.11 31.14
CA ASP A 90 19.66 7.94 32.58
C ASP A 90 20.84 7.30 33.34
N ARG A 91 21.63 6.46 32.67
CA ARG A 91 22.82 5.79 33.23
C ARG A 91 24.12 6.55 32.99
N GLY A 92 24.08 7.67 32.27
CA GLY A 92 25.29 8.42 31.87
C GLY A 92 26.20 7.64 30.93
N ILE A 93 25.65 6.72 30.13
CA ILE A 93 26.40 5.91 29.16
C ILE A 93 26.41 6.63 27.81
N GLY A 94 27.59 6.77 27.21
CA GLY A 94 27.74 7.36 25.88
C GLY A 94 27.05 6.53 24.81
N SER A 95 26.52 7.21 23.79
CA SER A 95 25.65 6.65 22.77
C SER A 95 26.08 7.19 21.42
N GLU A 96 26.48 6.30 20.50
CA GLU A 96 26.88 6.66 19.14
C GLU A 96 26.07 5.86 18.13
N VAL A 97 25.57 6.55 17.10
CA VAL A 97 24.82 5.93 15.99
C VAL A 97 25.50 6.31 14.69
N VAL A 98 25.90 5.30 13.92
CA VAL A 98 26.63 5.44 12.65
C VAL A 98 25.94 4.62 11.57
N ASP A 99 25.66 5.22 10.41
CA ASP A 99 24.94 4.60 9.29
C ASP A 99 23.58 3.98 9.71
N GLY A 100 22.92 4.57 10.71
CA GLY A 100 21.65 4.09 11.26
C GLY A 100 21.76 2.88 12.19
N TYR A 101 22.97 2.50 12.59
CA TYR A 101 23.23 1.47 13.60
C TYR A 101 23.86 2.08 14.84
N ARG A 102 23.34 1.70 16.00
CA ARG A 102 23.97 2.05 17.27
C ARG A 102 25.25 1.23 17.45
N VAL A 103 26.35 1.85 17.86
CA VAL A 103 27.51 1.13 18.40
C VAL A 103 27.12 0.61 19.78
N THR A 104 27.03 -0.72 19.93
CA THR A 104 26.45 -1.32 21.14
C THR A 104 27.53 -1.89 22.03
N THR A 105 27.93 -1.13 23.06
CA THR A 105 28.84 -1.61 24.13
C THR A 105 28.16 -2.66 25.01
N PRO A 106 28.89 -3.42 25.86
CA PRO A 106 28.28 -4.34 26.82
C PRO A 106 27.21 -3.66 27.70
N GLU A 107 27.48 -2.46 28.19
CA GLU A 107 26.55 -1.72 29.05
C GLU A 107 25.33 -1.24 28.25
N ALA A 108 25.53 -0.85 26.99
CA ALA A 108 24.43 -0.47 26.10
C ALA A 108 23.57 -1.67 25.69
N LEU A 109 24.15 -2.87 25.59
CA LEU A 109 23.41 -4.11 25.31
C LEU A 109 22.43 -4.43 26.44
N GLU A 110 22.83 -4.28 27.70
CA GLU A 110 21.93 -4.50 28.85
C GLU A 110 20.71 -3.56 28.78
N VAL A 111 20.94 -2.27 28.48
CA VAL A 111 19.85 -1.30 28.27
C VAL A 111 18.97 -1.72 27.08
N ALA A 112 19.56 -2.18 25.98
CA ALA A 112 18.82 -2.67 24.82
C ALA A 112 17.95 -3.89 25.14
N MET A 113 18.46 -4.82 25.94
CA MET A 113 17.72 -6.00 26.39
C MET A 113 16.54 -5.62 27.29
N GLU A 114 16.76 -4.72 28.25
CA GLU A 114 15.70 -4.21 29.11
C GLU A 114 14.61 -3.48 28.31
N ALA A 115 15.00 -2.61 27.38
CA ALA A 115 14.08 -1.86 26.52
C ALA A 115 13.24 -2.79 25.63
N ALA A 116 13.88 -3.74 24.94
CA ALA A 116 13.18 -4.70 24.08
C ALA A 116 12.25 -5.63 24.87
N GLY A 117 12.69 -6.08 26.06
CA GLY A 117 11.86 -6.88 26.98
C GLY A 117 10.64 -6.11 27.48
N ARG A 118 10.85 -4.86 27.93
CA ARG A 118 9.77 -3.96 28.34
C ARG A 118 8.74 -3.76 27.23
N ASN A 119 9.18 -3.41 26.02
CA ASN A 119 8.28 -3.18 24.89
C ASN A 119 7.47 -4.44 24.54
N SER A 120 8.11 -5.61 24.54
CA SER A 120 7.44 -6.89 24.28
C SER A 120 6.36 -7.19 25.32
N VAL A 121 6.69 -7.07 26.61
CA VAL A 121 5.74 -7.33 27.72
C VAL A 121 4.57 -6.35 27.69
N LEU A 122 4.83 -5.06 27.42
CA LEU A 122 3.77 -4.05 27.29
C LEU A 122 2.82 -4.37 26.13
N THR A 123 3.35 -4.74 24.96
CA THR A 123 2.53 -5.12 23.80
C THR A 123 1.70 -6.37 24.11
N GLN A 124 2.27 -7.39 24.75
CA GLN A 124 1.52 -8.59 25.17
C GLN A 124 0.40 -8.26 26.17
N ALA A 125 0.66 -7.38 27.13
CA ALA A 125 -0.34 -6.92 28.09
C ALA A 125 -1.50 -6.18 27.39
N LEU A 126 -1.20 -5.37 26.37
CA LEU A 126 -2.21 -4.67 25.58
C LEU A 126 -3.04 -5.63 24.71
N LEU A 127 -2.41 -6.60 24.05
CA LEU A 127 -3.10 -7.66 23.29
C LEU A 127 -4.03 -8.49 24.17
N SER A 128 -3.66 -8.70 25.44
CA SER A 128 -4.43 -9.47 26.43
C SER A 128 -5.78 -8.83 26.82
N ARG A 129 -5.97 -7.53 26.54
CA ARG A 129 -7.24 -6.83 26.83
C ARG A 129 -8.38 -7.31 25.94
N GLY A 130 -8.05 -7.89 24.79
CA GLY A 130 -8.99 -8.33 23.79
C GLY A 130 -9.79 -7.21 23.13
N ILE A 131 -10.62 -7.58 22.17
CA ILE A 131 -11.51 -6.66 21.47
C ILE A 131 -12.74 -6.44 22.36
N ASN A 132 -13.04 -5.18 22.64
CA ASN A 132 -14.30 -4.79 23.28
C ASN A 132 -15.46 -4.94 22.29
N VAL A 133 -15.75 -6.17 21.81
CA VAL A 133 -17.01 -6.43 21.11
C VAL A 133 -18.08 -6.58 22.18
N ALA A 134 -18.88 -5.54 22.38
CA ALA A 134 -20.13 -5.67 23.09
C ALA A 134 -21.07 -6.54 22.23
N VAL A 135 -20.98 -7.87 22.36
CA VAL A 135 -22.01 -8.90 22.10
C VAL A 135 -21.33 -10.28 22.05
N THR A 136 -21.65 -11.08 23.09
CA THR A 136 -21.68 -12.55 23.22
C THR A 136 -20.93 -13.13 24.43
N ARG A 137 -21.32 -12.69 25.63
CA ARG A 137 -21.46 -13.63 26.76
C ARG A 137 -22.95 -13.81 27.04
N ARG A 138 -23.65 -14.57 26.19
CA ARG A 138 -24.93 -15.18 26.57
C ARG A 138 -24.74 -16.69 26.53
N HIS A 139 -25.24 -17.32 27.58
CA HIS A 139 -25.05 -18.71 27.94
C HIS A 139 -25.32 -19.72 26.82
N GLY A 140 -24.52 -20.78 26.79
CA GLY A 140 -24.93 -22.11 26.35
C GLY A 140 -24.86 -22.40 24.85
N ASP A 141 -23.69 -22.82 24.36
CA ASP A 141 -23.55 -24.09 23.66
C ASP A 141 -22.05 -24.45 23.57
N ARG A 142 -21.61 -25.48 24.28
CA ARG A 142 -20.24 -26.01 24.16
C ARG A 142 -20.24 -27.04 23.04
N GLY A 143 -20.29 -26.54 21.79
CA GLY A 143 -19.81 -27.28 20.63
C GLY A 143 -18.29 -27.37 20.68
N ASN A 144 -17.72 -28.49 20.24
CA ASN A 144 -16.34 -28.92 20.44
C ASN A 144 -15.28 -28.12 19.64
N ASP A 145 -15.60 -26.90 19.19
CA ASP A 145 -14.67 -26.00 18.51
C ASP A 145 -13.99 -25.08 19.54
N ALA A 146 -12.99 -25.63 20.21
CA ALA A 146 -12.12 -24.91 21.14
C ALA A 146 -11.06 -24.04 20.42
N SER A 147 -11.42 -23.36 19.33
CA SER A 147 -10.52 -22.34 18.75
C SER A 147 -10.70 -21.04 19.53
N ASN A 148 -9.77 -20.79 20.47
CA ASN A 148 -9.47 -19.51 21.13
C ASN A 148 -10.67 -18.61 21.43
N GLY A 149 -11.14 -18.67 22.67
CA GLY A 149 -12.26 -17.88 23.19
C GLY A 149 -12.28 -16.45 22.64
N ALA A 150 -13.34 -16.16 21.89
CA ALA A 150 -13.61 -14.86 21.27
C ALA A 150 -13.33 -13.73 22.27
N GLY A 151 -12.22 -13.02 22.05
CA GLY A 151 -11.83 -11.92 22.93
C GLY A 151 -10.39 -11.48 22.72
N SER A 152 -9.40 -12.32 23.06
CA SER A 152 -8.01 -11.88 23.22
C SER A 152 -7.08 -12.40 22.14
N ALA A 153 -6.32 -11.50 21.50
CA ALA A 153 -5.22 -11.89 20.61
C ALA A 153 -4.06 -12.45 21.44
N THR A 154 -3.50 -13.59 21.03
CA THR A 154 -2.34 -14.19 21.70
C THR A 154 -1.06 -13.65 21.09
N GLY A 155 -0.25 -12.93 21.86
CA GLY A 155 1.06 -12.44 21.44
C GLY A 155 2.19 -13.41 21.78
N VAL A 156 2.89 -13.92 20.76
CA VAL A 156 4.00 -14.88 20.91
C VAL A 156 5.33 -14.24 20.53
N SER A 157 6.29 -14.24 21.44
CA SER A 157 7.69 -13.88 21.19
C SER A 157 8.59 -15.11 21.33
N GLY A 158 9.81 -15.03 20.77
CA GLY A 158 10.75 -16.15 20.78
C GLY A 158 12.07 -15.81 20.09
N ASN A 159 12.98 -16.78 20.07
CA ASN A 159 14.31 -16.69 19.45
C ASN A 159 14.26 -16.92 17.93
N PHE A 160 13.38 -16.21 17.23
CA PHE A 160 13.18 -16.36 15.78
C PHE A 160 14.30 -15.74 14.94
N ILE A 161 15.06 -14.80 15.49
CA ILE A 161 16.01 -13.97 14.74
C ILE A 161 17.42 -14.52 14.93
N GLN A 162 18.02 -15.02 13.84
CA GLN A 162 19.43 -15.36 13.81
C GLN A 162 20.23 -14.16 13.32
N ALA A 163 21.27 -13.80 14.06
CA ALA A 163 22.13 -12.65 13.77
C ALA A 163 23.61 -13.00 13.88
N LYS A 164 24.45 -12.17 13.26
CA LYS A 164 25.90 -12.19 13.39
C LYS A 164 26.39 -10.81 13.82
N ARG A 165 27.55 -10.73 14.48
CA ARG A 165 28.17 -9.44 14.79
C ARG A 165 28.44 -8.68 13.49
N ARG A 166 28.09 -7.39 13.48
CA ARG A 166 28.42 -6.48 12.39
C ARG A 166 29.94 -6.28 12.25
N GLY A 167 30.64 -6.35 13.38
CA GLY A 167 32.10 -6.23 13.44
C GLY A 167 32.58 -4.82 13.16
N VAL A 168 33.77 -4.71 12.56
CA VAL A 168 34.40 -3.42 12.24
C VAL A 168 34.02 -3.01 10.82
N VAL A 169 33.30 -1.88 10.68
CA VAL A 169 32.90 -1.33 9.39
C VAL A 169 33.39 0.10 9.29
N LYS A 170 34.08 0.45 8.20
CA LYS A 170 34.70 1.78 7.98
C LYS A 170 35.59 2.24 9.16
N GLY A 171 36.28 1.30 9.81
CA GLY A 171 37.17 1.57 10.94
C GLY A 171 36.47 1.70 12.31
N ILE A 172 35.14 1.56 12.37
CA ILE A 172 34.36 1.65 13.61
C ILE A 172 33.98 0.25 14.06
N ASP A 173 34.33 -0.12 15.30
CA ASP A 173 33.93 -1.38 15.91
C ASP A 173 32.53 -1.26 16.53
N PHE A 174 31.56 -1.95 15.93
CA PHE A 174 30.18 -1.94 16.39
C PHE A 174 29.90 -2.88 17.57
N GLN A 175 30.89 -3.65 18.02
CA GLN A 175 30.80 -4.51 19.21
C GLN A 175 29.60 -5.48 19.18
N TYR A 176 28.56 -5.27 20.02
CA TYR A 176 27.37 -6.14 20.12
C TYR A 176 26.24 -5.78 19.15
N THR A 177 26.48 -4.89 18.19
CA THR A 177 25.53 -4.66 17.11
C THR A 177 25.50 -5.85 16.16
N GLY A 178 24.28 -6.27 15.82
CA GLY A 178 24.03 -7.43 14.97
C GLY A 178 23.51 -7.06 13.59
N ASP A 179 23.96 -7.82 12.59
CA ASP A 179 23.30 -7.91 11.28
C ASP A 179 22.41 -9.15 11.28
N VAL A 180 21.15 -8.99 10.82
CA VAL A 180 20.20 -10.10 10.69
C VAL A 180 20.66 -11.04 9.58
N VAL A 181 20.87 -12.31 9.92
CA VAL A 181 21.27 -13.36 8.97
C VAL A 181 20.02 -14.02 8.39
N SER A 182 19.10 -14.44 9.26
CA SER A 182 17.87 -15.11 8.87
C SER A 182 16.81 -14.99 9.97
N VAL A 183 15.55 -15.21 9.60
CA VAL A 183 14.44 -15.38 10.53
C VAL A 183 13.89 -16.79 10.35
N ASP A 184 13.54 -17.49 11.44
CA ASP A 184 12.89 -18.80 11.38
C ASP A 184 11.44 -18.67 10.89
N VAL A 185 11.32 -18.55 9.56
CA VAL A 185 10.06 -18.36 8.85
C VAL A 185 9.10 -19.53 9.05
N ASN A 186 9.61 -20.74 9.26
CA ASN A 186 8.77 -21.93 9.47
C ASN A 186 8.10 -21.86 10.85
N ALA A 187 8.86 -21.54 11.89
CA ALA A 187 8.31 -21.35 13.23
C ALA A 187 7.33 -20.17 13.26
N VAL A 188 7.67 -19.05 12.60
CA VAL A 188 6.77 -17.89 12.48
C VAL A 188 5.47 -18.27 11.77
N ARG A 189 5.55 -18.95 10.61
CA ARG A 189 4.36 -19.37 9.84
C ARG A 189 3.46 -20.31 10.65
N ALA A 190 4.03 -21.26 11.37
CA ALA A 190 3.26 -22.17 12.23
C ALA A 190 2.46 -21.42 13.32
N ARG A 191 3.03 -20.35 13.89
CA ARG A 191 2.32 -19.50 14.87
C ARG A 191 1.20 -18.69 14.22
N LEU A 192 1.48 -18.09 13.07
CA LEU A 192 0.47 -17.36 12.30
C LEU A 192 -0.71 -18.25 11.87
N GLU A 193 -0.47 -19.53 11.56
CA GLU A 193 -1.51 -20.51 11.22
C GLU A 193 -2.40 -20.88 12.42
N MET A 194 -1.86 -20.84 13.64
CA MET A 194 -2.64 -20.98 14.88
C MET A 194 -3.45 -19.73 15.23
N GLY A 195 -3.29 -18.64 14.47
CA GLY A 195 -3.94 -17.36 14.72
C GLY A 195 -3.22 -16.49 15.76
N ASP A 196 -1.97 -16.82 16.12
CA ASP A 196 -1.18 -15.98 17.02
C ASP A 196 -0.67 -14.71 16.31
N VAL A 197 -0.47 -13.64 17.09
CA VAL A 197 0.31 -12.47 16.68
C VAL A 197 1.76 -12.70 17.06
N VAL A 198 2.65 -12.78 16.07
CA VAL A 198 4.08 -13.01 16.32
C VAL A 198 4.78 -11.68 16.62
N LEU A 199 5.49 -11.59 17.74
CA LEU A 199 6.23 -10.41 18.19
C LEU A 199 7.72 -10.62 17.97
N LEU A 200 8.35 -9.74 17.20
CA LEU A 200 9.78 -9.70 16.94
C LEU A 200 10.35 -8.40 17.51
N SER A 201 11.36 -8.49 18.38
CA SER A 201 12.10 -7.33 18.86
C SER A 201 13.30 -7.02 17.96
N SER A 202 14.10 -6.02 18.34
CA SER A 202 15.39 -5.74 17.73
C SER A 202 16.53 -6.68 18.17
N LEU A 203 16.26 -7.69 19.02
CA LEU A 203 17.30 -8.59 19.53
C LEU A 203 17.46 -9.84 18.65
N GLY A 204 18.67 -10.09 18.18
CA GLY A 204 19.05 -11.30 17.45
C GLY A 204 20.01 -12.17 18.26
N PHE A 205 20.10 -13.45 17.89
CA PHE A 205 20.95 -14.43 18.58
C PHE A 205 21.91 -15.09 17.60
N ASN A 206 23.15 -15.33 18.02
CA ASN A 206 24.14 -16.04 17.20
C ASN A 206 24.33 -17.49 17.67
N ALA A 207 25.12 -18.27 16.92
CA ALA A 207 25.38 -19.67 17.22
C ALA A 207 26.15 -19.90 18.56
N ALA A 208 26.82 -18.88 19.08
CA ALA A 208 27.47 -18.92 20.38
C ALA A 208 26.51 -18.62 21.55
N GLY A 209 25.27 -18.26 21.27
CA GLY A 209 24.27 -17.88 22.28
C GLY A 209 24.40 -16.44 22.75
N GLU A 210 25.15 -15.59 22.05
CA GLU A 210 25.23 -14.16 22.35
C GLU A 210 23.98 -13.43 21.85
N VAL A 211 23.55 -12.42 22.61
CA VAL A 211 22.51 -11.47 22.21
C VAL A 211 23.16 -10.32 21.45
N LEU A 212 22.56 -9.94 20.33
CA LEU A 212 23.03 -8.83 19.49
C LEU A 212 21.90 -7.83 19.27
N ASN A 213 22.24 -6.54 19.36
CA ASN A 213 21.31 -5.45 19.08
C ASN A 213 21.26 -5.21 17.56
N CYS A 214 20.20 -5.70 16.91
CA CYS A 214 19.97 -5.54 15.48
C CYS A 214 19.15 -4.28 15.20
N GLN A 215 19.11 -3.82 13.95
CA GLN A 215 18.17 -2.76 13.57
C GLN A 215 16.77 -3.36 13.34
N ALA A 216 15.73 -2.76 13.94
CA ALA A 216 14.35 -3.23 13.84
C ALA A 216 13.84 -3.27 12.39
N TYR A 217 14.24 -2.30 11.56
CA TYR A 217 13.90 -2.31 10.14
C TYR A 217 14.62 -3.41 9.35
N ASP A 218 15.83 -3.83 9.74
CA ASP A 218 16.48 -5.00 9.13
C ASP A 218 15.66 -6.27 9.42
N VAL A 219 15.18 -6.42 10.66
CA VAL A 219 14.29 -7.51 11.07
C VAL A 219 12.99 -7.48 10.27
N ALA A 220 12.37 -6.31 10.15
CA ALA A 220 11.10 -6.13 9.43
C ALA A 220 11.21 -6.46 7.93
N VAL A 221 12.24 -5.93 7.26
CA VAL A 221 12.47 -6.20 5.84
C VAL A 221 12.81 -7.67 5.64
N SER A 222 13.69 -8.23 6.48
CA SER A 222 14.09 -9.66 6.42
C SER A 222 12.87 -10.58 6.53
N VAL A 223 12.06 -10.40 7.58
CA VAL A 223 10.88 -11.26 7.80
C VAL A 223 9.80 -11.05 6.72
N ALA A 224 9.58 -9.81 6.26
CA ALA A 224 8.59 -9.53 5.22
C ALA A 224 8.97 -10.17 3.88
N VAL A 225 10.24 -10.10 3.51
CA VAL A 225 10.77 -10.68 2.28
C VAL A 225 10.75 -12.22 2.36
N ASP A 226 11.23 -12.79 3.46
CA ASP A 226 11.37 -14.25 3.60
C ASP A 226 10.01 -14.96 3.80
N LEU A 227 9.04 -14.31 4.47
CA LEU A 227 7.65 -14.81 4.52
C LEU A 227 6.89 -14.64 3.21
N ARG A 228 7.39 -13.80 2.28
CA ARG A 228 6.63 -13.25 1.15
C ARG A 228 5.34 -12.58 1.62
N ALA A 229 5.49 -11.66 2.59
CA ALA A 229 4.37 -10.93 3.16
C ALA A 229 3.56 -10.22 2.07
N ASP A 230 2.24 -10.17 2.25
CA ASP A 230 1.36 -9.44 1.36
C ASP A 230 1.52 -7.93 1.55
N LYS A 231 1.75 -7.52 2.80
CA LYS A 231 1.92 -6.12 3.17
C LYS A 231 3.03 -5.94 4.21
N LEU A 232 3.83 -4.91 4.01
CA LEU A 232 4.62 -4.27 5.07
C LEU A 232 3.88 -3.00 5.50
N VAL A 233 3.73 -2.77 6.79
CA VAL A 233 3.13 -1.54 7.33
C VAL A 233 4.14 -0.92 8.28
N SER A 234 4.52 0.32 8.04
CA SER A 234 5.45 1.05 8.91
C SER A 234 4.77 2.29 9.44
N TYR A 235 4.74 2.40 10.77
CA TYR A 235 4.34 3.63 11.43
C TYR A 235 5.49 4.63 11.41
N LEU A 236 5.18 5.90 11.16
CA LEU A 236 6.15 7.00 11.10
C LEU A 236 5.52 8.30 11.57
N SER A 237 6.38 9.29 11.83
CA SER A 237 5.91 10.61 12.26
C SER A 237 5.21 11.35 11.11
N PRO A 238 4.29 12.28 11.40
CA PRO A 238 3.67 13.14 10.41
C PRO A 238 4.64 13.91 9.50
N ALA A 239 5.85 14.19 10.02
CA ALA A 239 6.90 14.96 9.35
C ALA A 239 7.64 14.12 8.32
N ASP A 240 7.82 12.83 8.60
CA ASP A 240 8.55 11.87 7.75
C ASP A 240 7.67 11.28 6.62
N MET A 241 6.38 11.62 6.60
CA MET A 241 5.45 11.19 5.56
C MET A 241 5.91 11.69 4.17
N PRO A 242 5.95 10.82 3.15
CA PRO A 242 6.35 11.21 1.79
C PRO A 242 5.55 12.37 1.24
N ARG A 243 6.25 13.34 0.63
CA ARG A 243 5.66 14.54 0.03
C ARG A 243 6.14 14.72 -1.40
N ASP A 244 5.23 15.14 -2.26
CA ASP A 244 5.57 15.53 -3.62
C ASP A 244 6.45 16.79 -3.59
N ALA A 245 7.62 16.71 -4.22
CA ALA A 245 8.62 17.78 -4.18
C ALA A 245 8.14 19.09 -4.81
N THR A 246 7.20 19.03 -5.76
CA THR A 246 6.71 20.20 -6.50
C THR A 246 5.58 20.90 -5.73
N THR A 247 4.66 20.12 -5.17
CA THR A 247 3.43 20.63 -4.54
C THR A 247 3.51 20.69 -3.01
N GLY A 248 4.45 19.98 -2.39
CA GLY A 248 4.57 19.82 -0.93
C GLY A 248 3.45 18.97 -0.30
N THR A 249 2.54 18.44 -1.11
CA THR A 249 1.40 17.64 -0.65
C THR A 249 1.81 16.22 -0.30
N ARG A 250 1.12 15.59 0.67
CA ARG A 250 1.40 14.19 1.04
C ARG A 250 1.10 13.27 -0.13
N MET A 251 2.06 12.42 -0.49
CA MET A 251 1.85 11.40 -1.52
C MET A 251 0.97 10.29 -0.94
N LYS A 252 -0.18 10.02 -1.56
CA LYS A 252 -1.06 8.92 -1.11
C LYS A 252 -0.69 7.58 -1.74
N TYR A 253 -0.21 7.61 -2.98
CA TYR A 253 0.12 6.42 -3.74
C TYR A 253 1.40 6.64 -4.54
N MET A 254 2.32 5.68 -4.43
CA MET A 254 3.57 5.65 -5.17
C MET A 254 3.69 4.28 -5.86
N PRO A 255 3.54 4.21 -7.20
CA PRO A 255 4.05 3.08 -7.96
C PRO A 255 5.52 2.85 -7.61
N LEU A 256 5.99 1.60 -7.64
CA LEU A 256 7.37 1.28 -7.28
C LEU A 256 8.41 2.17 -7.98
N SER A 257 8.22 2.45 -9.28
CA SER A 257 9.12 3.35 -10.04
C SER A 257 9.18 4.77 -9.48
N VAL A 258 8.03 5.34 -9.09
CA VAL A 258 7.95 6.67 -8.49
C VAL A 258 8.58 6.67 -7.10
N ALA A 259 8.38 5.61 -6.34
CA ALA A 259 8.95 5.47 -5.00
C ALA A 259 10.49 5.31 -5.05
N GLU A 260 11.01 4.61 -6.06
CA GLU A 260 12.45 4.52 -6.33
C GLU A 260 13.04 5.87 -6.71
N GLU A 261 12.39 6.61 -7.61
CA GLU A 261 12.81 7.97 -7.95
C GLU A 261 12.79 8.90 -6.73
N TYR A 262 11.78 8.77 -5.86
CA TYR A 262 11.65 9.55 -4.63
C TYR A 262 12.86 9.39 -3.68
N ILE A 263 13.26 8.14 -3.39
CA ILE A 263 14.42 7.89 -2.51
C ILE A 263 15.75 8.32 -3.17
N ILE A 264 15.86 8.20 -4.49
CA ILE A 264 17.03 8.66 -5.25
C ILE A 264 17.14 10.19 -5.20
N ASP A 265 16.01 10.88 -5.31
CA ASP A 265 15.96 12.33 -5.26
C ASP A 265 16.40 12.87 -3.89
N ILE A 266 15.94 12.24 -2.81
CA ILE A 266 16.38 12.55 -1.44
C ILE A 266 17.89 12.33 -1.29
N ALA A 267 18.42 11.21 -1.81
CA ALA A 267 19.85 10.91 -1.75
C ALA A 267 20.70 11.97 -2.47
N ARG A 268 20.21 12.51 -3.60
CA ARG A 268 20.92 13.49 -4.43
C ARG A 268 20.87 14.90 -3.84
N HIS A 269 19.73 15.28 -3.30
CA HIS A 269 19.46 16.66 -2.90
C HIS A 269 19.54 16.88 -1.39
N GLY A 270 19.71 15.82 -0.59
CA GLY A 270 19.93 15.85 0.86
C GLY A 270 18.98 16.80 1.58
N ALA A 271 17.72 16.42 1.80
CA ALA A 271 16.73 17.42 2.19
C ALA A 271 15.66 16.90 3.19
N TRP A 272 15.84 17.23 4.48
CA TRP A 272 14.96 18.10 5.31
C TRP A 272 15.08 17.86 6.84
N SER A 273 15.82 18.73 7.54
CA SER A 273 15.37 19.45 8.75
C SER A 273 16.42 20.50 9.15
N ALA A 274 15.99 21.75 9.33
CA ALA A 274 16.87 22.88 9.70
C ALA A 274 17.53 22.73 11.08
N GLU A 275 17.05 21.78 11.89
CA GLU A 275 17.56 21.48 13.25
C GLU A 275 18.77 20.53 13.23
N THR A 276 19.06 19.85 12.12
CA THR A 276 20.13 18.83 12.04
C THR A 276 21.46 19.38 11.51
N MET A 277 21.51 20.66 11.14
CA MET A 277 22.69 21.27 10.51
C MET A 277 23.85 21.63 11.45
N GLU A 278 23.72 21.49 12.77
CA GLU A 278 24.82 21.79 13.70
C GLU A 278 25.70 20.58 14.09
N ALA A 279 25.34 19.35 13.71
CA ALA A 279 25.90 18.16 14.38
C ALA A 279 26.90 17.30 13.58
N VAL A 280 27.00 17.37 12.24
CA VAL A 280 27.83 16.38 11.51
C VAL A 280 28.68 17.04 10.41
N GLY A 281 29.95 17.29 10.75
CA GLY A 281 31.00 17.59 9.79
C GLY A 281 31.47 16.32 9.09
N GLY A 282 30.86 15.98 7.95
CA GLY A 282 31.28 14.87 7.11
C GLY A 282 30.83 15.07 5.66
N THR A 283 31.73 14.86 4.71
CA THR A 283 31.43 14.90 3.27
C THR A 283 30.70 13.63 2.87
N ALA A 284 29.43 13.75 2.46
CA ALA A 284 28.61 12.65 1.96
C ALA A 284 29.20 12.11 0.64
N GLU A 285 29.77 10.91 0.66
CA GLU A 285 29.99 10.13 -0.56
C GLU A 285 28.65 9.53 -0.98
N ALA A 286 28.20 9.88 -2.19
CA ALA A 286 26.95 9.39 -2.77
C ALA A 286 26.94 7.85 -2.80
N LEU A 287 25.83 7.27 -2.35
CA LEU A 287 25.57 5.82 -2.40
C LEU A 287 25.83 5.27 -3.81
N PRO A 288 26.30 4.01 -3.95
CA PRO A 288 26.20 3.28 -5.20
C PRO A 288 24.73 2.89 -5.42
N LEU A 289 23.91 3.88 -5.78
CA LEU A 289 22.64 3.65 -6.43
C LEU A 289 22.96 3.23 -7.88
N PRO A 290 22.34 2.17 -8.41
CA PRO A 290 22.58 1.81 -9.80
C PRO A 290 22.18 2.97 -10.73
N PRO A 291 22.87 3.13 -11.87
CA PRO A 291 22.66 4.26 -12.77
C PRO A 291 21.23 4.27 -13.33
N PRO A 292 20.73 5.45 -13.77
CA PRO A 292 19.45 5.55 -14.47
C PRO A 292 19.45 4.67 -15.72
N ALA A 293 18.25 4.25 -16.16
CA ALA A 293 18.06 3.30 -17.24
C ALA A 293 18.88 3.67 -18.50
N GLY A 294 19.63 2.70 -19.03
CA GLY A 294 20.35 2.81 -20.30
C GLY A 294 21.84 3.20 -20.27
N GLN A 295 22.53 3.17 -19.12
CA GLN A 295 24.00 3.31 -19.06
C GLN A 295 24.67 2.03 -18.53
N SER A 296 25.69 1.55 -19.26
CA SER A 296 26.53 0.41 -18.88
C SER A 296 27.78 0.87 -18.12
N ASP A 297 28.29 0.03 -17.20
CA ASP A 297 29.59 0.25 -16.59
C ASP A 297 30.77 -0.16 -17.51
N ALA A 298 32.00 0.08 -17.03
CA ALA A 298 33.24 -0.13 -17.78
C ALA A 298 33.53 -1.59 -18.16
N ASP A 299 32.81 -2.54 -17.57
CA ASP A 299 32.95 -3.97 -17.82
C ASP A 299 31.87 -4.52 -18.77
N GLY A 300 31.03 -3.65 -19.35
CA GLY A 300 30.02 -4.02 -20.35
C GLY A 300 28.81 -4.75 -19.75
N TRP A 301 28.62 -4.70 -18.43
CA TRP A 301 27.44 -5.27 -17.79
C TRP A 301 26.29 -4.26 -17.80
N MET A 302 25.17 -4.66 -18.39
CA MET A 302 23.92 -3.90 -18.25
C MET A 302 23.39 -4.08 -16.82
N LEU A 303 23.63 -3.09 -15.94
CA LEU A 303 22.89 -2.93 -14.68
C LEU A 303 21.41 -2.57 -14.89
N ASP A 304 20.91 -2.71 -16.12
CA ASP A 304 19.68 -2.10 -16.64
C ASP A 304 18.41 -2.91 -16.37
N SER A 305 18.47 -3.94 -15.54
CA SER A 305 17.24 -4.55 -15.05
C SER A 305 17.48 -5.38 -13.80
N TRP A 306 16.72 -5.08 -12.74
CA TRP A 306 16.47 -5.98 -11.62
C TRP A 306 15.69 -7.25 -12.05
N ARG A 307 15.84 -7.69 -13.32
CA ARG A 307 15.26 -8.91 -13.92
C ARG A 307 15.75 -10.17 -13.23
N TRP A 308 16.94 -10.13 -12.62
CA TRP A 308 17.53 -11.22 -11.85
C TRP A 308 16.90 -11.44 -10.46
N LEU A 309 16.02 -10.54 -10.00
CA LEU A 309 15.17 -10.73 -8.82
C LEU A 309 13.84 -11.44 -9.16
N ARG A 310 13.53 -11.69 -10.44
CA ARG A 310 12.38 -12.51 -10.82
C ARG A 310 12.68 -13.97 -10.51
N THR A 311 11.89 -14.56 -9.61
CA THR A 311 11.79 -16.02 -9.45
C THR A 311 10.91 -16.68 -10.50
N ASP A 312 10.46 -15.92 -11.49
CA ASP A 312 9.30 -16.28 -12.30
C ASP A 312 9.76 -16.62 -13.73
N GLY A 313 10.30 -17.84 -13.87
CA GLY A 313 10.15 -18.70 -15.06
C GLY A 313 11.15 -18.58 -16.22
N GLY A 314 11.85 -19.70 -16.49
CA GLY A 314 12.02 -20.23 -17.85
C GLY A 314 13.40 -20.13 -18.50
N ASP A 315 14.04 -21.31 -18.58
CA ASP A 315 15.03 -21.76 -19.56
C ASP A 315 16.51 -21.34 -19.42
N GLY A 316 17.31 -22.30 -18.95
CA GLY A 316 18.62 -22.59 -19.53
C GLY A 316 19.85 -22.01 -18.83
N MET A 317 20.41 -22.80 -17.90
CA MET A 317 21.79 -22.76 -17.41
C MET A 317 22.30 -21.46 -16.77
N ASP A 318 22.05 -21.33 -15.47
CA ASP A 318 23.11 -21.01 -14.50
C ASP A 318 22.72 -21.60 -13.14
N ASN A 319 23.66 -22.31 -12.51
CA ASN A 319 23.39 -23.36 -11.55
C ASN A 319 22.92 -22.83 -10.17
N PRO A 320 21.69 -23.13 -9.69
CA PRO A 320 21.08 -22.55 -8.49
C PRO A 320 21.34 -23.34 -7.19
N PHE A 321 22.41 -24.14 -7.10
CA PHE A 321 22.69 -24.95 -5.91
C PHE A 321 23.45 -24.16 -4.82
N SER A 322 22.68 -23.36 -4.08
CA SER A 322 22.75 -23.38 -2.62
C SER A 322 21.33 -23.67 -2.13
N VAL A 323 21.06 -24.95 -1.89
CA VAL A 323 19.88 -25.37 -1.14
C VAL A 323 20.11 -24.89 0.30
N GLY A 324 19.53 -23.74 0.68
CA GLY A 324 19.54 -23.31 2.08
C GLY A 324 19.50 -21.81 2.37
N SER A 325 19.84 -20.91 1.44
CA SER A 325 19.86 -19.46 1.75
C SER A 325 18.49 -18.79 1.56
N SER A 326 18.09 -17.93 2.51
CA SER A 326 16.85 -17.15 2.39
C SER A 326 16.98 -16.03 1.34
N PRO A 327 15.88 -15.53 0.75
CA PRO A 327 15.94 -14.36 -0.13
C PRO A 327 16.65 -13.15 0.50
N TRP A 328 16.40 -12.86 1.77
CA TRP A 328 17.13 -11.84 2.52
C TRP A 328 18.64 -12.09 2.57
N GLN A 329 19.05 -13.32 2.89
CA GLN A 329 20.47 -13.69 2.96
C GLN A 329 21.17 -13.47 1.61
N ARG A 330 20.52 -13.81 0.50
CA ARG A 330 21.08 -13.55 -0.85
C ARG A 330 21.24 -12.07 -1.16
N LEU A 331 20.37 -11.21 -0.63
CA LEU A 331 20.47 -9.76 -0.82
C LEU A 331 21.64 -9.19 -0.02
N THR A 332 21.78 -9.61 1.24
CA THR A 332 22.84 -9.11 2.14
C THR A 332 24.23 -9.64 1.78
N GLU A 333 24.36 -10.88 1.31
CA GLU A 333 25.61 -11.44 0.79
C GLU A 333 26.17 -10.66 -0.41
N ARG A 334 25.30 -9.97 -1.16
CA ARG A 334 25.69 -9.10 -2.29
C ARG A 334 26.06 -7.68 -1.85
N GLY A 335 26.06 -7.40 -0.53
CA GLY A 335 26.36 -6.08 0.02
C GLY A 335 25.27 -5.03 -0.26
N LEU A 336 24.08 -5.44 -0.70
CA LEU A 336 22.99 -4.51 -0.97
C LEU A 336 22.44 -3.94 0.34
N GLN A 337 22.45 -2.62 0.45
CA GLN A 337 21.86 -1.90 1.56
C GLN A 337 20.54 -1.25 1.11
N TRP A 338 19.52 -1.39 1.94
CA TRP A 338 18.20 -0.80 1.69
C TRP A 338 18.09 0.65 2.17
N ARG A 339 18.99 1.07 3.09
CA ARG A 339 19.00 2.42 3.66
C ARG A 339 19.55 3.44 2.66
N VAL A 340 18.92 4.60 2.66
CA VAL A 340 19.38 5.79 1.97
C VAL A 340 19.63 6.87 3.01
N GLU A 341 20.83 7.42 3.06
CA GLU A 341 21.17 8.50 3.99
C GLU A 341 20.26 9.72 3.75
N GLY A 342 19.77 10.32 4.84
CA GLY A 342 18.83 11.44 4.79
C GLY A 342 17.38 11.07 4.42
N CYS A 343 17.09 9.82 4.06
CA CYS A 343 15.73 9.34 3.83
C CYS A 343 15.20 8.61 5.07
N PRO A 344 13.93 8.84 5.48
CA PRO A 344 13.32 8.09 6.57
C PRO A 344 13.42 6.57 6.35
N GLN A 345 13.77 5.84 7.40
CA GLN A 345 14.03 4.40 7.33
C GLN A 345 12.77 3.63 6.93
N GLU A 346 11.60 4.11 7.33
CA GLU A 346 10.29 3.57 6.99
C GLU A 346 10.05 3.59 5.48
N VAL A 347 10.36 4.72 4.84
CA VAL A 347 10.22 4.89 3.39
C VAL A 347 11.19 3.97 2.66
N CYS A 348 12.46 3.95 3.07
CA CYS A 348 13.47 3.08 2.50
C CYS A 348 13.07 1.60 2.61
N ALA A 349 12.64 1.16 3.80
CA ALA A 349 12.19 -0.20 4.05
C ALA A 349 10.96 -0.57 3.21
N ALA A 350 10.01 0.35 3.05
CA ALA A 350 8.83 0.17 2.20
C ALA A 350 9.19 -0.04 0.73
N VAL A 351 10.02 0.85 0.16
CA VAL A 351 10.45 0.76 -1.25
C VAL A 351 11.25 -0.52 -1.47
N PHE A 352 12.23 -0.80 -0.62
CA PHE A 352 13.07 -1.98 -0.75
C PHE A 352 12.27 -3.28 -0.61
N SER A 353 11.36 -3.38 0.36
CA SER A 353 10.53 -4.58 0.56
C SER A 353 9.63 -4.82 -0.65
N CYS A 354 9.00 -3.76 -1.17
CA CYS A 354 8.21 -3.81 -2.41
C CYS A 354 9.06 -4.18 -3.62
N LYS A 355 10.35 -3.83 -3.65
CA LYS A 355 11.27 -4.26 -4.70
C LYS A 355 11.73 -5.71 -4.52
N ALA A 356 11.84 -6.19 -3.29
CA ALA A 356 12.40 -7.50 -2.93
C ALA A 356 11.39 -8.67 -2.90
N GLY A 357 10.10 -8.42 -2.65
CA GLY A 357 9.09 -9.48 -2.80
C GLY A 357 7.67 -9.08 -2.43
N VAL A 358 7.55 -8.09 -1.55
CA VAL A 358 6.30 -7.70 -0.91
C VAL A 358 5.39 -7.00 -1.92
N ARG A 359 4.10 -7.31 -1.91
CA ARG A 359 3.17 -6.75 -2.91
C ARG A 359 2.96 -5.25 -2.70
N ARG A 360 2.76 -4.85 -1.44
CA ARG A 360 2.49 -3.47 -1.04
C ARG A 360 3.16 -3.11 0.28
N ALA A 361 3.55 -1.87 0.44
CA ALA A 361 4.01 -1.32 1.69
C ALA A 361 3.21 -0.05 2.02
N HIS A 362 2.79 0.08 3.26
CA HIS A 362 1.98 1.20 3.75
C HIS A 362 2.77 1.99 4.79
N LEU A 363 2.77 3.30 4.64
CA LEU A 363 3.40 4.27 5.54
C LEU A 363 2.27 5.00 6.26
N VAL A 364 2.17 4.80 7.57
CA VAL A 364 1.02 5.20 8.39
C VAL A 364 1.43 6.18 9.48
N ASP A 365 0.80 7.34 9.49
CA ASP A 365 0.99 8.36 10.52
C ASP A 365 0.50 7.84 11.88
N TYR A 366 1.42 7.62 12.84
CA TYR A 366 1.04 7.07 14.14
C TYR A 366 0.23 8.04 15.01
N THR A 367 0.16 9.33 14.66
CA THR A 367 -0.58 10.32 15.45
C THR A 367 -2.08 10.32 15.15
N VAL A 368 -2.49 9.67 14.07
CA VAL A 368 -3.90 9.59 13.66
C VAL A 368 -4.55 8.36 14.32
N PRO A 369 -5.57 8.55 15.20
CA PRO A 369 -6.25 7.41 15.82
C PRO A 369 -6.93 6.53 14.77
N GLY A 370 -6.75 5.20 14.86
CA GLY A 370 -7.34 4.26 13.92
C GLY A 370 -6.71 4.27 12.53
N ALA A 371 -5.54 4.89 12.35
CA ALA A 371 -4.93 5.08 11.03
C ALA A 371 -4.69 3.78 10.27
N LEU A 372 -4.39 2.68 10.97
CA LEU A 372 -4.19 1.37 10.35
C LEU A 372 -5.48 0.85 9.72
N LEU A 373 -6.60 0.96 10.43
CA LEU A 373 -7.90 0.55 9.91
C LEU A 373 -8.37 1.47 8.80
N LEU A 374 -8.15 2.78 8.94
CA LEU A 374 -8.47 3.75 7.90
C LEU A 374 -7.66 3.47 6.64
N GLU A 375 -6.37 3.19 6.75
CA GLU A 375 -5.51 2.86 5.62
C GLU A 375 -5.94 1.58 4.90
N LEU A 376 -6.31 0.53 5.64
CA LEU A 376 -6.59 -0.79 5.07
C LEU A 376 -8.04 -0.99 4.60
N TYR A 377 -9.01 -0.30 5.20
CA TYR A 377 -10.45 -0.53 4.96
C TYR A 377 -11.18 0.67 4.37
N THR A 378 -10.49 1.79 4.12
CA THR A 378 -11.06 2.89 3.35
C THR A 378 -10.48 2.90 1.94
N TYR A 379 -11.11 3.72 1.10
CA TYR A 379 -10.72 3.79 -0.29
C TYR A 379 -9.39 4.54 -0.50
N ASP A 380 -9.31 5.75 0.06
CA ASP A 380 -8.18 6.65 -0.14
C ASP A 380 -7.07 6.45 0.87
N GLY A 381 -7.34 5.68 1.93
CA GLY A 381 -6.45 5.57 3.07
C GLY A 381 -6.23 6.91 3.76
N VAL A 382 -5.29 6.91 4.70
CA VAL A 382 -4.82 8.13 5.38
C VAL A 382 -3.30 8.29 5.29
N GLY A 383 -2.61 7.22 4.90
CA GLY A 383 -1.17 7.16 4.75
C GLY A 383 -0.72 7.30 3.30
N ALA A 384 0.48 6.78 3.06
CA ALA A 384 1.08 6.64 1.74
C ALA A 384 1.30 5.16 1.44
N MET A 385 0.99 4.72 0.23
CA MET A 385 1.18 3.33 -0.15
C MET A 385 2.15 3.19 -1.32
N VAL A 386 3.19 2.38 -1.14
CA VAL A 386 4.08 1.90 -2.20
C VAL A 386 3.54 0.58 -2.72
N SER A 387 3.38 0.44 -4.04
CA SER A 387 2.93 -0.83 -4.64
C SER A 387 3.85 -1.26 -5.78
N ARG A 388 4.21 -2.55 -5.78
CA ARG A 388 4.84 -3.19 -6.95
C ARG A 388 3.82 -3.44 -8.05
N ASP A 389 2.66 -3.95 -7.66
CA ASP A 389 1.60 -4.24 -8.61
C ASP A 389 1.01 -2.93 -9.14
N ARG A 390 0.45 -2.97 -10.36
CA ARG A 390 -0.40 -1.89 -10.88
C ARG A 390 -1.59 -1.71 -9.94
N TYR A 391 -1.44 -0.86 -8.94
CA TYR A 391 -2.49 -0.53 -7.98
C TYR A 391 -3.61 0.27 -8.64
N GLU A 392 -3.27 1.08 -9.64
CA GLU A 392 -4.21 1.77 -10.53
C GLU A 392 -3.80 1.48 -11.98
N GLY A 393 -4.75 1.17 -12.84
CA GLY A 393 -4.47 0.88 -14.24
C GLY A 393 -5.70 0.79 -15.11
N THR A 394 -5.53 1.14 -16.38
CA THR A 394 -6.54 0.98 -17.42
C THR A 394 -6.41 -0.39 -18.07
N ARG A 395 -7.55 -1.06 -18.28
CA ARG A 395 -7.63 -2.37 -18.95
C ARG A 395 -8.96 -2.54 -19.68
N PRO A 396 -9.08 -3.52 -20.59
CA PRO A 396 -10.39 -3.93 -21.12
C PRO A 396 -11.28 -4.44 -19.98
N ALA A 397 -12.59 -4.20 -20.08
CA ALA A 397 -13.55 -4.72 -19.12
C ALA A 397 -13.69 -6.24 -19.24
N LYS A 398 -13.75 -6.92 -18.10
CA LYS A 398 -14.09 -8.35 -18.00
C LYS A 398 -15.62 -8.49 -17.96
N PRO A 399 -16.20 -9.64 -18.37
CA PRO A 399 -17.65 -9.86 -18.31
C PRO A 399 -18.26 -9.52 -16.95
N GLY A 400 -17.59 -9.85 -15.84
CA GLY A 400 -18.04 -9.56 -14.47
C GLY A 400 -18.00 -8.08 -14.06
N ASP A 401 -17.33 -7.20 -14.80
CA ASP A 401 -17.24 -5.77 -14.45
C ASP A 401 -18.56 -5.01 -14.67
N TRP A 402 -19.54 -5.61 -15.35
CA TRP A 402 -20.81 -4.96 -15.70
C TRP A 402 -21.54 -4.39 -14.48
N ILE A 403 -21.45 -5.06 -13.32
CA ILE A 403 -22.05 -4.61 -12.06
C ILE A 403 -21.42 -3.30 -11.60
N HIS A 404 -20.08 -3.23 -11.64
CA HIS A 404 -19.34 -2.04 -11.23
C HIS A 404 -19.55 -0.89 -12.23
N ILE A 405 -19.53 -1.18 -13.53
CA ILE A 405 -19.81 -0.20 -14.59
C ILE A 405 -21.23 0.37 -14.42
N LYS A 406 -22.22 -0.48 -14.18
CA LYS A 406 -23.60 -0.06 -13.89
C LYS A 406 -23.65 0.88 -12.69
N SER A 407 -22.93 0.56 -11.61
CA SER A 407 -22.91 1.41 -10.41
C SER A 407 -22.34 2.82 -10.66
N ILE A 408 -21.45 2.98 -11.65
CA ILE A 408 -20.90 4.28 -12.04
C ILE A 408 -21.88 5.03 -12.96
N LEU A 409 -22.47 4.33 -13.94
CA LEU A 409 -23.30 4.95 -14.98
C LEU A 409 -24.73 5.23 -14.53
N GLN A 410 -25.29 4.43 -13.62
CA GLN A 410 -26.71 4.51 -13.25
C GLN A 410 -27.08 5.86 -12.58
N PRO A 411 -26.30 6.44 -11.66
CA PRO A 411 -26.58 7.78 -11.13
C PRO A 411 -26.56 8.84 -12.24
N LEU A 412 -25.55 8.77 -13.11
CA LEU A 412 -25.41 9.69 -14.25
C LEU A 412 -26.55 9.56 -15.27
N ALA A 413 -27.12 8.36 -15.42
CA ALA A 413 -28.25 8.12 -16.29
C ALA A 413 -29.53 8.75 -15.73
N ARG A 414 -29.76 8.62 -14.41
CA ARG A 414 -30.88 9.27 -13.71
C ARG A 414 -30.83 10.79 -13.81
N GLU A 415 -29.63 11.36 -13.80
CA GLU A 415 -29.38 12.80 -13.98
C GLU A 415 -29.45 13.28 -15.44
N GLY A 416 -29.66 12.35 -16.40
CA GLY A 416 -29.68 12.66 -17.82
C GLY A 416 -28.30 12.93 -18.43
N THR A 417 -27.20 12.66 -17.72
CA THR A 417 -25.82 12.87 -18.19
C THR A 417 -25.37 11.78 -19.16
N THR A 418 -25.75 10.52 -18.93
CA THR A 418 -25.50 9.39 -19.86
C THR A 418 -26.82 8.75 -20.31
N VAL A 419 -26.76 7.90 -21.34
CA VAL A 419 -27.91 7.12 -21.82
C VAL A 419 -28.16 5.96 -20.86
N GLN A 420 -29.42 5.78 -20.45
CA GLN A 420 -29.80 4.64 -19.63
C GLN A 420 -29.75 3.35 -20.47
N MET A 421 -29.14 2.31 -19.92
CA MET A 421 -29.04 0.98 -20.54
C MET A 421 -29.72 -0.04 -19.64
N THR A 422 -30.38 -1.03 -20.25
CA THR A 422 -30.85 -2.21 -19.52
C THR A 422 -29.67 -3.09 -19.13
N ASP A 423 -29.87 -3.98 -18.16
CA ASP A 423 -28.83 -4.86 -17.66
C ASP A 423 -28.34 -5.80 -18.78
N GLU A 424 -29.26 -6.35 -19.58
CA GLU A 424 -28.95 -7.23 -20.70
C GLU A 424 -28.10 -6.52 -21.77
N ALA A 425 -28.45 -5.27 -22.09
CA ALA A 425 -27.72 -4.47 -23.07
C ALA A 425 -26.30 -4.13 -22.58
N LEU A 426 -26.16 -3.82 -21.28
CA LEU A 426 -24.85 -3.53 -20.69
C LEU A 426 -23.97 -4.79 -20.64
N ILE A 427 -24.52 -5.92 -20.20
CA ILE A 427 -23.80 -7.21 -20.17
C ILE A 427 -23.33 -7.57 -21.59
N ALA A 428 -24.18 -7.42 -22.60
CA ALA A 428 -23.82 -7.70 -23.99
C ALA A 428 -22.69 -6.79 -24.48
N GLU A 429 -22.74 -5.48 -24.20
CA GLU A 429 -21.70 -4.53 -24.61
C GLU A 429 -20.35 -4.78 -23.90
N VAL A 430 -20.38 -5.10 -22.61
CA VAL A 430 -19.17 -5.45 -21.85
C VAL A 430 -18.57 -6.74 -22.41
N SER A 431 -19.41 -7.75 -22.69
CA SER A 431 -18.98 -9.04 -23.23
C SER A 431 -18.42 -8.95 -24.65
N LYS A 432 -18.89 -7.98 -25.47
CA LYS A 432 -18.32 -7.67 -26.79
C LYS A 432 -16.93 -7.02 -26.71
N GLY A 433 -16.46 -6.66 -25.52
CA GLY A 433 -15.17 -6.00 -25.32
C GLY A 433 -15.16 -4.50 -25.65
N ASN A 434 -16.34 -3.87 -25.79
CA ASN A 434 -16.44 -2.44 -26.10
C ASN A 434 -16.04 -1.56 -24.91
N PHE A 435 -16.13 -2.06 -23.69
CA PHE A 435 -15.79 -1.30 -22.49
C PHE A 435 -14.31 -1.45 -22.11
N SER A 436 -13.74 -0.33 -21.67
CA SER A 436 -12.49 -0.27 -20.93
C SER A 436 -12.78 0.33 -19.55
N VAL A 437 -12.06 -0.13 -18.55
CA VAL A 437 -12.21 0.30 -17.17
C VAL A 437 -10.86 0.77 -16.63
N MET A 438 -10.91 1.77 -15.76
CA MET A 438 -9.82 2.02 -14.83
C MET A 438 -10.14 1.26 -13.55
N GLU A 439 -9.24 0.35 -13.20
CA GLU A 439 -9.28 -0.39 -11.96
C GLU A 439 -8.29 0.24 -10.98
N ARG A 440 -8.71 0.38 -9.73
CA ARG A 440 -7.80 0.61 -8.62
C ARG A 440 -8.15 -0.33 -7.48
N ASP A 441 -7.16 -1.12 -7.07
CA ASP A 441 -7.26 -2.16 -6.04
C ASP A 441 -8.45 -3.13 -6.24
N GLY A 442 -8.56 -3.75 -7.43
CA GLY A 442 -9.67 -4.66 -7.72
C GLY A 442 -11.00 -3.97 -8.05
N LYS A 443 -11.13 -2.66 -7.77
CA LYS A 443 -12.37 -1.91 -7.94
C LYS A 443 -12.35 -1.07 -9.21
N VAL A 444 -13.42 -1.15 -9.99
CA VAL A 444 -13.61 -0.26 -11.14
C VAL A 444 -14.02 1.13 -10.65
N ILE A 445 -13.16 2.11 -10.94
CA ILE A 445 -13.32 3.52 -10.53
C ILE A 445 -13.68 4.45 -11.69
N ALA A 446 -13.37 4.03 -12.92
CA ALA A 446 -13.80 4.71 -14.13
C ALA A 446 -14.14 3.69 -15.22
N CYS A 447 -15.02 4.07 -16.13
CA CYS A 447 -15.37 3.27 -17.29
C CYS A 447 -15.54 4.16 -18.50
N ALA A 448 -15.28 3.59 -19.68
CA ALA A 448 -15.61 4.20 -20.95
C ALA A 448 -15.81 3.11 -22.01
N ALA A 449 -16.74 3.34 -22.93
CA ALA A 449 -17.00 2.48 -24.07
C ALA A 449 -16.38 3.07 -25.33
N LEU A 450 -15.72 2.22 -26.11
CA LEU A 450 -15.22 2.53 -27.44
C LEU A 450 -15.99 1.64 -28.43
N ARG A 451 -16.98 2.22 -29.11
CA ARG A 451 -17.84 1.50 -30.06
C ARG A 451 -17.31 1.69 -31.47
N ARG A 452 -17.03 0.59 -32.16
CA ARG A 452 -16.59 0.60 -33.55
C ARG A 452 -17.77 0.71 -34.49
N TYR A 453 -17.61 1.55 -35.52
CA TYR A 453 -18.49 1.61 -36.68
C TYR A 453 -17.67 1.24 -37.92
N GLU A 454 -18.23 0.41 -38.80
CA GLU A 454 -17.52 -0.11 -39.97
C GLU A 454 -17.23 0.99 -41.02
N TRP A 455 -17.93 2.11 -40.94
CA TRP A 455 -17.77 3.22 -41.87
C TRP A 455 -16.61 4.14 -41.50
N ASN A 456 -15.72 4.39 -42.47
CA ASN A 456 -14.56 5.29 -42.37
C ASN A 456 -13.64 5.02 -41.18
N GLU A 457 -13.48 3.74 -40.77
CA GLU A 457 -12.56 3.32 -39.71
C GLU A 457 -12.67 4.19 -38.46
N SER A 458 -13.90 4.30 -37.94
CA SER A 458 -14.21 5.27 -36.90
C SER A 458 -14.78 4.65 -35.62
N ASN A 459 -14.42 5.26 -34.48
CA ASN A 459 -14.92 4.84 -33.18
C ASN A 459 -15.71 5.95 -32.50
N ASN A 460 -16.71 5.57 -31.73
CA ASN A 460 -17.43 6.47 -30.84
C ASN A 460 -17.01 6.22 -29.38
N VAL A 461 -16.54 7.28 -28.71
CA VAL A 461 -16.39 7.31 -27.26
C VAL A 461 -17.78 7.50 -26.64
N ALA A 462 -18.19 6.58 -25.78
CA ALA A 462 -19.46 6.60 -25.07
C ALA A 462 -19.27 6.21 -23.61
N ALA A 463 -20.29 6.48 -22.78
CA ALA A 463 -20.34 6.02 -21.39
C ALA A 463 -19.06 6.33 -20.58
N PHE A 464 -18.43 7.48 -20.86
CA PHE A 464 -17.21 7.93 -20.23
C PHE A 464 -17.55 8.53 -18.86
N ALA A 465 -17.08 7.90 -17.79
CA ALA A 465 -17.39 8.32 -16.44
C ALA A 465 -16.28 7.94 -15.46
N VAL A 466 -15.97 8.87 -14.56
CA VAL A 466 -15.12 8.68 -13.39
C VAL A 466 -15.97 8.89 -12.14
N ARG A 467 -15.87 7.98 -11.16
CA ARG A 467 -16.56 8.11 -9.87
C ARG A 467 -16.25 9.47 -9.23
N PRO A 468 -17.22 10.15 -8.56
CA PRO A 468 -17.03 11.50 -8.03
C PRO A 468 -15.78 11.69 -7.15
N GLY A 469 -15.47 10.75 -6.25
CA GLY A 469 -14.30 10.81 -5.36
C GLY A 469 -12.94 10.66 -6.05
N TYR A 470 -12.91 10.46 -7.37
CA TYR A 470 -11.71 10.14 -8.15
C TYR A 470 -11.42 11.12 -9.26
N ARG A 471 -12.28 12.15 -9.37
CA ARG A 471 -12.14 13.21 -10.37
C ARG A 471 -10.97 14.12 -9.97
N ASN A 472 -10.48 14.88 -10.93
CA ASN A 472 -9.46 15.92 -10.74
C ASN A 472 -8.04 15.44 -10.39
N GLU A 473 -7.73 14.14 -10.60
CA GLU A 473 -6.38 13.58 -10.42
C GLU A 473 -5.85 12.95 -11.73
N GLY A 474 -6.23 13.47 -12.90
CA GLY A 474 -5.74 12.98 -14.21
C GLY A 474 -6.25 11.61 -14.67
N ARG A 475 -7.12 10.95 -13.90
CA ARG A 475 -7.68 9.62 -14.26
C ARG A 475 -8.50 9.61 -15.54
N GLY A 476 -9.25 10.69 -15.77
CA GLY A 476 -9.96 10.90 -17.04
C GLY A 476 -8.99 10.96 -18.21
N ASP A 477 -7.88 11.70 -18.06
CA ASP A 477 -6.84 11.82 -19.07
C ASP A 477 -6.23 10.46 -19.41
N GLN A 478 -5.84 9.68 -18.40
CA GLN A 478 -5.27 8.36 -18.58
C GLN A 478 -6.25 7.38 -19.26
N LEU A 479 -7.54 7.41 -18.88
CA LEU A 479 -8.55 6.58 -19.52
C LEU A 479 -8.76 6.98 -20.99
N LEU A 480 -8.79 8.28 -21.29
CA LEU A 480 -8.92 8.77 -22.66
C LEU A 480 -7.69 8.40 -23.51
N GLN A 481 -6.48 8.62 -23.01
CA GLN A 481 -5.23 8.24 -23.68
C GLN A 481 -5.18 6.73 -23.98
N TYR A 482 -5.64 5.90 -23.04
CA TYR A 482 -5.76 4.45 -23.25
C TYR A 482 -6.73 4.12 -24.40
N LEU A 483 -7.90 4.77 -24.45
CA LEU A 483 -8.85 4.58 -25.55
C LEU A 483 -8.28 5.02 -26.90
N GLU A 484 -7.54 6.12 -26.94
CA GLU A 484 -6.89 6.61 -28.15
C GLU A 484 -5.82 5.65 -28.66
N SER A 485 -4.98 5.15 -27.75
CA SER A 485 -3.97 4.13 -28.08
C SER A 485 -4.64 2.86 -28.64
N ARG A 486 -5.74 2.42 -28.02
CA ARG A 486 -6.54 1.28 -28.50
C ARG A 486 -7.19 1.54 -29.86
N ALA A 487 -7.64 2.77 -30.13
CA ALA A 487 -8.19 3.16 -31.41
C ALA A 487 -7.10 3.19 -32.50
N ARG A 488 -5.96 3.84 -32.25
CA ARG A 488 -4.80 3.84 -33.18
C ARG A 488 -4.34 2.43 -33.51
N GLY A 489 -4.19 1.57 -32.49
CA GLY A 489 -3.81 0.17 -32.69
C GLY A 489 -4.82 -0.66 -33.49
N ALA A 490 -6.05 -0.18 -33.65
CA ALA A 490 -7.09 -0.81 -34.48
C ALA A 490 -7.25 -0.12 -35.85
N GLY A 491 -6.34 0.79 -36.22
CA GLY A 491 -6.36 1.53 -37.49
C GLY A 491 -7.44 2.60 -37.55
N ILE A 492 -7.88 3.14 -36.41
CA ILE A 492 -8.97 4.12 -36.38
C ILE A 492 -8.41 5.54 -36.33
N GLU A 493 -8.80 6.35 -37.32
CA GLU A 493 -8.30 7.71 -37.51
C GLU A 493 -9.16 8.77 -36.80
N LYS A 494 -10.43 8.45 -36.48
CA LYS A 494 -11.38 9.43 -35.95
C LYS A 494 -12.16 8.90 -34.75
N LEU A 495 -12.23 9.73 -33.71
CA LEU A 495 -13.07 9.54 -32.54
C LEU A 495 -14.26 10.51 -32.58
N PHE A 496 -15.45 9.96 -32.37
CA PHE A 496 -16.69 10.70 -32.20
C PHE A 496 -17.12 10.72 -30.73
N LEU A 497 -17.62 11.87 -30.28
CA LEU A 497 -18.20 12.05 -28.95
C LEU A 497 -19.52 12.81 -29.06
N LEU A 498 -20.56 12.30 -28.41
CA LEU A 498 -21.82 13.00 -28.22
C LEU A 498 -21.96 13.34 -26.74
N THR A 499 -22.09 14.62 -26.41
CA THR A 499 -22.25 15.07 -25.02
C THR A 499 -23.23 16.24 -24.90
N THR A 500 -23.88 16.35 -23.75
CA THR A 500 -24.85 17.41 -23.42
C THR A 500 -24.33 18.40 -22.37
N ARG A 501 -23.31 18.01 -21.60
CA ARG A 501 -22.85 18.77 -20.42
C ARG A 501 -21.34 18.87 -20.28
N THR A 502 -20.59 17.90 -20.81
CA THR A 502 -19.16 17.73 -20.47
C THR A 502 -18.23 18.07 -21.65
N ALA A 503 -18.62 19.04 -22.49
CA ALA A 503 -17.89 19.38 -23.71
C ALA A 503 -16.50 19.94 -23.44
N ASP A 504 -16.40 20.92 -22.54
CA ASP A 504 -15.19 21.73 -22.34
C ASP A 504 -13.95 20.87 -22.03
N TRP A 505 -14.13 19.87 -21.18
CA TRP A 505 -13.06 18.92 -20.81
C TRP A 505 -12.49 18.18 -22.03
N PHE A 506 -13.33 17.78 -22.98
CA PHE A 506 -12.87 17.10 -24.20
C PHE A 506 -12.29 18.09 -25.22
N VAL A 507 -12.82 19.32 -25.30
CA VAL A 507 -12.31 20.38 -26.18
C VAL A 507 -10.88 20.75 -25.82
N GLU A 508 -10.57 20.91 -24.53
CA GLU A 508 -9.21 21.11 -24.03
C GLU A 508 -8.24 20.00 -24.44
N ARG A 509 -8.77 18.80 -24.70
CA ARG A 509 -8.00 17.62 -25.10
C ARG A 509 -7.96 17.42 -26.60
N GLY A 510 -8.52 18.32 -27.41
CA GLY A 510 -8.40 18.29 -28.87
C GLY A 510 -9.61 17.71 -29.60
N PHE A 511 -10.76 17.58 -28.94
CA PHE A 511 -12.03 17.34 -29.63
C PHE A 511 -12.59 18.66 -30.19
N ILE A 512 -12.90 18.67 -31.48
CA ILE A 512 -13.43 19.84 -32.18
C ILE A 512 -14.95 19.75 -32.26
N HIS A 513 -15.65 20.83 -31.93
CA HIS A 513 -17.12 20.90 -32.06
C HIS A 513 -17.54 20.84 -33.53
N ALA A 514 -18.49 19.95 -33.84
CA ALA A 514 -18.99 19.68 -35.18
C ALA A 514 -20.50 19.94 -35.31
N GLY A 515 -21.08 20.71 -34.39
CA GLY A 515 -22.50 21.11 -34.41
C GLY A 515 -23.43 20.17 -33.63
N ALA A 516 -24.74 20.33 -33.87
CA ALA A 516 -25.75 19.49 -33.25
C ALA A 516 -25.65 18.04 -33.77
N ALA A 517 -25.83 17.05 -32.89
CA ALA A 517 -25.74 15.65 -33.28
C ALA A 517 -27.01 15.13 -33.99
N ILE A 518 -28.16 15.77 -33.77
CA ILE A 518 -29.40 15.41 -34.46
C ILE A 518 -29.24 15.64 -35.96
N ASP A 519 -29.58 14.63 -36.77
CA ASP A 519 -29.48 14.65 -38.23
C ASP A 519 -28.11 15.05 -38.83
N SER A 520 -27.05 14.96 -38.03
CA SER A 520 -25.72 15.35 -38.50
C SER A 520 -25.22 14.37 -39.56
N PRO A 521 -24.85 14.84 -40.77
CA PRO A 521 -24.30 13.99 -41.82
C PRO A 521 -22.89 13.47 -41.49
N LEU A 522 -22.29 13.97 -40.41
CA LEU A 522 -20.97 13.58 -39.94
C LEU A 522 -21.00 12.36 -39.00
N LEU A 523 -22.19 11.91 -38.57
CA LEU A 523 -22.32 10.71 -37.77
C LEU A 523 -22.09 9.45 -38.62
N PRO A 524 -21.40 8.43 -38.08
CA PRO A 524 -21.26 7.17 -38.79
C PRO A 524 -22.62 6.47 -39.00
N PRO A 525 -22.85 5.80 -40.14
CA PRO A 525 -24.02 4.98 -40.41
C PRO A 525 -24.37 4.04 -39.24
N GLY A 526 -25.63 4.07 -38.81
CA GLY A 526 -26.12 3.31 -37.66
C GLY A 526 -25.99 4.02 -36.31
N LYS A 527 -25.31 5.18 -36.24
CA LYS A 527 -25.30 6.05 -35.06
C LYS A 527 -26.37 7.13 -35.21
N GLN A 528 -27.34 7.13 -34.29
CA GLN A 528 -28.32 8.20 -34.15
C GLN A 528 -28.15 8.90 -32.81
N ALA A 529 -28.34 10.22 -32.81
CA ALA A 529 -28.51 10.97 -31.57
C ALA A 529 -29.87 10.60 -30.94
N GLN A 530 -29.92 10.48 -29.62
CA GLN A 530 -31.17 10.17 -28.94
C GLN A 530 -32.05 11.43 -28.90
N GLU A 531 -33.28 11.32 -29.39
CA GLU A 531 -34.26 12.42 -29.37
C GLU A 531 -34.47 12.98 -27.95
N GLY A 532 -34.64 14.29 -27.85
CA GLY A 532 -34.89 15.00 -26.59
C GLY A 532 -33.65 15.31 -25.74
N ARG A 533 -32.45 14.82 -26.10
CA ARG A 533 -31.21 15.12 -25.35
C ARG A 533 -30.44 16.34 -25.83
N ASN A 534 -30.70 16.82 -27.06
CA ASN A 534 -29.98 17.95 -27.68
C ASN A 534 -28.44 17.83 -27.61
N SER A 535 -27.92 16.63 -27.81
CA SER A 535 -26.47 16.37 -27.74
C SER A 535 -25.71 17.09 -28.85
N GLN A 536 -24.53 17.57 -28.52
CA GLN A 536 -23.58 18.18 -29.45
C GLN A 536 -22.58 17.13 -29.93
N LEU A 537 -22.20 17.20 -31.19
CA LEU A 537 -21.21 16.32 -31.81
C LEU A 537 -19.81 16.95 -31.69
N TYR A 538 -18.85 16.14 -31.29
CA TYR A 538 -17.44 16.48 -31.28
C TYR A 538 -16.63 15.40 -31.99
N ILE A 539 -15.58 15.82 -32.70
CA ILE A 539 -14.72 14.96 -33.51
C ILE A 539 -13.27 15.21 -33.12
N ARG A 540 -12.51 14.14 -32.88
CA ARG A 540 -11.06 14.18 -32.72
C ARG A 540 -10.40 13.32 -33.79
N THR A 541 -9.46 13.91 -34.52
CA THR A 541 -8.61 13.18 -35.46
C THR A 541 -7.39 12.65 -34.72
N LEU A 542 -7.17 11.35 -34.76
CA LEU A 542 -5.99 10.67 -34.27
C LEU A 542 -4.97 10.67 -35.43
N LYS A 543 -4.16 11.73 -35.53
CA LYS A 543 -3.00 11.70 -36.42
C LYS A 543 -1.97 10.72 -35.85
N ASP A 544 -1.21 10.09 -36.75
CA ASP A 544 -0.02 9.29 -36.42
C ASP A 544 1.03 10.11 -35.66
#